data_AF-A0A9D6UYY4-F1
#
_entry.id   AF-A0A9D6UYY4-F1
#
_cell.length_a   1.000
_cell.length_b   1.000
_cell.length_c   1.000
_cell.angle_alpha   90.00
_cell.angle_beta   90.00
_cell.angle_gamma   90.00
#
_symmetry.space_group_name_H-M   'P 1'
#
loop_
_entity.id
_entity.type
_entity.pdbx_description
1 polymer ?
#
loop_
_entity_poly.entity_id
_entity_poly.type
_entity_poly.pdbx_seq_one_letter_code
_entity_poly.pdbx_strand_id
1 'polypeptide(L)'
;MKTAGIVVVVIVILAALGFWYKNQGDSTQNPEPAPISPTTETKDSDAALGGGSASGESSAPSETSSATAEDAAPATVKVNTQVIAEVAKNINASYSSGAFDVTSLALKVGDSLTFKNNSDAAIRVSSNPHPVHSEHPDMDSGMLQPGASWSYTFKVAGTYGFHNHLNPGAAGSVTVK
;
A
#
# COMPACT_ATOMS: atom_id res chain seq x y z
N MET A 1 25.52 45.51 18.12
CA MET A 1 25.43 45.50 16.63
C MET A 1 24.96 44.17 16.02
N LYS A 2 24.62 43.12 16.79
CA LYS A 2 24.23 41.79 16.25
C LYS A 2 22.73 41.47 16.30
N THR A 3 21.92 42.28 17.01
CA THR A 3 20.46 42.09 17.12
C THR A 3 19.69 42.62 15.92
N ALA A 4 20.19 43.65 15.23
CA ALA A 4 19.54 44.21 14.05
C ALA A 4 19.50 43.24 12.85
N GLY A 5 20.52 42.38 12.70
CA GLY A 5 20.56 41.39 11.61
C GLY A 5 19.55 40.25 11.78
N ILE A 6 19.29 39.82 13.03
CA ILE A 6 18.37 38.71 13.32
C ILE A 6 16.91 39.13 13.08
N VAL A 7 16.55 40.37 13.43
CA VAL A 7 15.18 40.87 13.23
C VAL A 7 14.84 40.99 11.74
N VAL A 8 15.80 41.40 10.89
CA VAL A 8 15.58 41.48 9.44
C VAL A 8 15.41 40.09 8.82
N VAL A 9 16.19 39.10 9.24
CA VAL A 9 16.08 37.72 8.74
C VAL A 9 14.72 37.10 9.12
N VAL A 10 14.24 37.33 10.34
CA VAL A 10 12.91 36.83 10.77
C VAL A 10 11.79 37.50 9.98
N ILE A 11 11.86 38.80 9.72
CA ILE A 11 10.85 39.50 8.91
C ILE A 11 10.82 39.00 7.47
N VAL A 12 11.99 38.74 6.86
CA VAL A 12 12.08 38.18 5.51
C VAL A 12 11.52 36.76 5.44
N ILE A 13 11.79 35.92 6.46
CA ILE A 13 11.23 34.56 6.53
C ILE A 13 9.71 34.60 6.72
N LEU A 14 9.18 35.46 7.59
CA LEU A 14 7.73 35.60 7.79
C LEU A 14 7.02 36.15 6.54
N ALA A 15 7.64 37.09 5.81
CA ALA A 15 7.12 37.58 4.55
C ALA A 15 7.13 36.51 3.44
N ALA A 16 8.20 35.69 3.36
CA ALA A 16 8.28 34.59 2.42
C ALA A 16 7.26 33.47 2.71
N LEU A 17 7.05 33.14 3.99
CA LEU A 17 6.02 32.19 4.42
C LEU A 17 4.60 32.71 4.14
N GLY A 18 4.35 34.00 4.37
CA GLY A 18 3.08 34.64 4.03
C GLY A 18 2.78 34.68 2.53
N PHE A 19 3.81 34.92 1.71
CA PHE A 19 3.69 34.88 0.25
C PHE A 19 3.45 33.45 -0.27
N TRP A 20 4.13 32.45 0.30
CA TRP A 20 3.90 31.03 -0.04
C TRP A 20 2.50 30.57 0.36
N TYR A 21 2.02 30.96 1.55
CA TYR A 21 0.67 30.62 2.01
C TYR A 21 -0.43 31.28 1.17
N LYS A 22 -0.24 32.52 0.71
CA LYS A 22 -1.20 33.24 -0.13
C LYS A 22 -1.19 32.79 -1.60
N ASN A 23 -0.11 32.15 -2.06
CA ASN A 23 0.05 31.69 -3.45
C ASN A 23 -0.29 30.20 -3.65
N GLN A 24 -0.96 29.57 -2.69
CA GLN A 24 -1.67 28.31 -2.96
C GLN A 24 -2.96 28.65 -3.69
N GLY A 25 -2.84 28.83 -5.01
CA GLY A 25 -3.96 29.03 -5.90
C GLY A 25 -4.97 27.90 -5.74
N ASP A 26 -6.21 28.28 -5.45
CA ASP A 26 -7.40 27.46 -5.54
C ASP A 26 -7.42 26.72 -6.89
N SER A 27 -7.11 25.43 -6.85
CA SER A 27 -7.24 24.51 -7.97
C SER A 27 -8.39 23.53 -7.72
N THR A 28 -9.47 23.98 -7.06
CA THR A 28 -10.74 23.26 -7.08
C THR A 28 -11.55 23.64 -8.32
N GLN A 29 -11.07 23.20 -9.48
CA GLN A 29 -11.95 22.91 -10.60
C GLN A 29 -11.91 21.42 -10.89
N ASN A 30 -12.60 20.67 -10.03
CA ASN A 30 -13.29 19.48 -10.50
C ASN A 30 -14.43 19.99 -11.39
N PRO A 31 -14.51 19.67 -12.69
CA PRO A 31 -15.65 20.07 -13.48
C PRO A 31 -16.90 19.45 -12.85
N GLU A 32 -17.88 20.30 -12.56
CA GLU A 32 -19.22 19.88 -12.15
C GLU A 32 -19.75 18.88 -13.19
N PRO A 33 -20.11 17.64 -12.80
CA PRO A 33 -20.74 16.71 -13.72
C PRO A 33 -22.06 17.34 -14.20
N ALA A 34 -22.28 17.33 -15.52
CA ALA A 34 -23.45 17.92 -16.16
C ALA A 34 -24.76 17.50 -15.47
N PRO A 35 -25.78 18.38 -15.40
CA PRO A 35 -27.06 18.02 -14.80
C PRO A 35 -27.70 16.89 -15.60
N ILE A 36 -27.81 15.71 -14.98
CA ILE A 36 -28.61 14.61 -15.52
C ILE A 36 -30.07 15.07 -15.59
N SER A 37 -30.61 15.13 -16.81
CA SER A 37 -32.03 15.38 -17.01
C SER A 37 -32.86 14.20 -16.47
N PRO A 38 -34.02 14.43 -15.83
CA PRO A 38 -34.86 13.33 -15.37
C PRO A 38 -35.47 12.60 -16.57
N THR A 39 -35.09 11.33 -16.74
CA THR A 39 -35.79 10.40 -17.63
C THR A 39 -37.09 9.96 -16.95
N THR A 40 -38.20 10.18 -17.65
CA THR A 40 -39.57 9.82 -17.29
C THR A 40 -39.73 8.35 -16.90
N GLU A 41 -40.51 8.11 -15.84
CA GLU A 41 -41.02 6.81 -15.42
C GLU A 41 -41.65 6.01 -16.57
N THR A 42 -41.47 4.69 -16.54
CA THR A 42 -42.56 3.77 -16.87
C THR A 42 -42.50 2.59 -15.91
N LYS A 43 -43.54 2.53 -15.09
CA LYS A 43 -43.91 1.47 -14.16
C LYS A 43 -44.73 0.45 -14.94
N ASP A 44 -44.31 -0.80 -14.96
CA ASP A 44 -45.12 -2.02 -15.21
C ASP A 44 -44.25 -3.23 -14.75
N SER A 45 -44.45 -3.80 -13.56
CA SER A 45 -45.22 -5.05 -13.28
C SER A 45 -44.99 -6.20 -14.28
N ASP A 46 -44.29 -7.26 -13.87
CA ASP A 46 -44.87 -8.60 -13.57
C ASP A 46 -43.81 -9.60 -13.03
N ALA A 47 -44.31 -10.73 -12.55
CA ALA A 47 -43.77 -11.64 -11.54
C ALA A 47 -42.75 -12.73 -11.96
N ALA A 48 -42.21 -13.38 -10.91
CA ALA A 48 -42.10 -14.85 -10.73
C ALA A 48 -40.70 -15.54 -10.74
N LEU A 49 -40.36 -16.05 -9.53
CA LEU A 49 -39.93 -17.42 -9.18
C LEU A 49 -38.48 -17.94 -9.39
N GLY A 50 -37.91 -18.41 -8.27
CA GLY A 50 -37.03 -19.59 -8.13
C GLY A 50 -35.53 -19.35 -8.38
N GLY A 51 -34.56 -19.90 -7.63
CA GLY A 51 -34.51 -20.96 -6.63
C GLY A 51 -33.21 -21.78 -6.82
N GLY A 52 -32.54 -22.16 -5.72
CA GLY A 52 -31.48 -23.21 -5.66
C GLY A 52 -30.03 -22.71 -5.80
N SER A 53 -29.13 -22.83 -4.81
CA SER A 53 -28.45 -24.05 -4.27
C SER A 53 -27.39 -24.59 -5.27
N ALA A 54 -26.17 -25.05 -4.98
CA ALA A 54 -25.45 -25.53 -3.79
C ALA A 54 -23.93 -25.59 -4.16
N SER A 55 -22.96 -25.36 -3.27
CA SER A 55 -22.09 -26.34 -2.55
C SER A 55 -21.28 -27.37 -3.35
N GLY A 56 -20.00 -27.55 -2.96
CA GLY A 56 -19.17 -28.75 -3.16
C GLY A 56 -18.14 -28.62 -4.28
N GLU A 57 -16.94 -29.20 -4.25
CA GLU A 57 -16.31 -30.07 -3.25
C GLU A 57 -14.83 -30.19 -3.63
N SER A 58 -14.01 -30.46 -2.61
CA SER A 58 -12.62 -30.88 -2.68
C SER A 58 -12.43 -32.14 -3.53
N SER A 59 -11.33 -32.23 -4.28
CA SER A 59 -10.83 -33.51 -4.81
C SER A 59 -9.30 -33.46 -4.92
N ALA A 60 -8.65 -34.18 -4.01
CA ALA A 60 -7.31 -34.71 -4.20
C ALA A 60 -7.40 -36.02 -5.01
N PRO A 61 -6.30 -36.43 -5.65
CA PRO A 61 -5.89 -37.82 -5.49
C PRO A 61 -4.40 -37.96 -5.15
N SER A 62 -4.13 -38.89 -4.24
CA SER A 62 -2.83 -39.55 -4.08
C SER A 62 -2.65 -40.58 -5.18
N GLU A 63 -1.45 -40.66 -5.77
CA GLU A 63 -0.91 -41.92 -6.30
C GLU A 63 0.55 -42.09 -5.88
N THR A 64 0.81 -43.29 -5.36
CA THR A 64 2.08 -43.88 -5.00
C THR A 64 2.65 -44.59 -6.23
N SER A 65 3.92 -44.36 -6.58
CA SER A 65 4.70 -45.38 -7.31
C SER A 65 6.19 -45.22 -7.09
N SER A 66 6.84 -46.37 -6.91
CA SER A 66 8.20 -46.62 -6.44
C SER A 66 9.10 -47.02 -7.61
N ALA A 67 10.36 -46.56 -7.63
CA ALA A 67 11.49 -47.30 -8.22
C ALA A 67 12.85 -46.70 -7.82
N THR A 68 13.62 -47.51 -7.10
CA THR A 68 15.05 -47.38 -6.82
C THR A 68 15.88 -47.76 -8.05
N ALA A 69 16.91 -46.95 -8.37
CA ALA A 69 18.15 -47.44 -8.95
C ALA A 69 19.32 -46.52 -8.53
N GLU A 70 20.22 -47.12 -7.76
CA GLU A 70 21.51 -46.64 -7.29
C GLU A 70 22.57 -47.06 -8.31
N ASP A 71 23.43 -46.15 -8.76
CA ASP A 71 24.89 -46.34 -8.93
C ASP A 71 25.55 -45.14 -9.66
N ALA A 72 26.83 -44.93 -9.35
CA ALA A 72 27.79 -43.96 -9.89
C ALA A 72 27.82 -42.54 -9.27
N ALA A 73 28.54 -42.44 -8.16
CA ALA A 73 29.46 -41.32 -7.91
C ALA A 73 30.92 -41.84 -8.10
N PRO A 74 31.97 -41.01 -8.22
CA PRO A 74 32.01 -39.55 -8.04
C PRO A 74 32.85 -38.79 -9.11
N ALA A 75 32.54 -37.50 -9.33
CA ALA A 75 33.56 -36.53 -9.72
C ALA A 75 33.14 -35.13 -9.25
N THR A 76 33.81 -34.69 -8.19
CA THR A 76 33.79 -33.35 -7.61
C THR A 76 34.13 -32.26 -8.62
N VAL A 77 33.22 -31.32 -8.81
CA VAL A 77 33.56 -29.93 -9.11
C VAL A 77 32.90 -29.05 -8.05
N LYS A 78 33.67 -28.68 -7.01
CA LYS A 78 33.29 -27.60 -6.10
C LYS A 78 33.50 -26.27 -6.82
N VAL A 79 32.49 -25.80 -7.55
CA VAL A 79 32.37 -24.36 -7.81
C VAL A 79 31.68 -23.76 -6.61
N ASN A 80 32.49 -23.35 -5.63
CA ASN A 80 32.03 -22.56 -4.50
C ASN A 80 31.90 -21.09 -4.95
N THR A 81 30.97 -20.84 -5.88
CA THR A 81 30.52 -19.47 -6.15
C THR A 81 29.50 -19.13 -5.07
N GLN A 82 29.98 -18.62 -3.94
CA GLN A 82 29.14 -17.82 -3.06
C GLN A 82 28.80 -16.52 -3.81
N VAL A 83 27.81 -16.59 -4.68
CA VAL A 83 26.95 -15.44 -4.93
C VAL A 83 26.25 -15.20 -3.61
N ILE A 84 26.78 -14.27 -2.83
CA ILE A 84 26.08 -13.68 -1.69
C ILE A 84 24.87 -12.95 -2.29
N ALA A 85 23.77 -13.67 -2.49
CA ALA A 85 22.48 -13.06 -2.74
C ALA A 85 22.23 -12.11 -1.56
N GLU A 86 22.06 -10.82 -1.86
CA GLU A 86 21.72 -9.85 -0.84
C GLU A 86 20.42 -10.29 -0.18
N VAL A 87 20.47 -10.55 1.14
CA VAL A 87 19.29 -10.99 1.89
C VAL A 87 18.29 -9.85 1.90
N ALA A 88 17.09 -10.10 1.36
CA ALA A 88 16.00 -9.15 1.39
C ALA A 88 15.70 -8.69 2.83
N LYS A 89 15.54 -7.38 2.99
CA LYS A 89 15.25 -6.76 4.29
C LYS A 89 13.75 -6.80 4.58
N ASN A 90 13.41 -6.87 5.86
CA ASN A 90 12.05 -6.58 6.32
C ASN A 90 12.10 -5.40 7.30
N ILE A 91 11.47 -4.29 6.94
CA ILE A 91 11.38 -3.08 7.75
C ILE A 91 10.02 -3.06 8.45
N ASN A 92 9.93 -2.49 9.65
CA ASN A 92 8.66 -2.28 10.34
C ASN A 92 8.20 -0.83 10.21
N ALA A 93 6.92 -0.62 9.96
CA ALA A 93 6.22 0.66 10.10
C ALA A 93 5.10 0.50 11.13
N SER A 94 5.08 1.39 12.12
CA SER A 94 4.05 1.44 13.16
C SER A 94 3.01 2.50 12.84
N TYR A 95 1.74 2.17 13.03
CA TYR A 95 0.65 3.14 13.06
C TYR A 95 0.26 3.42 14.51
N SER A 96 0.37 4.67 14.94
CA SER A 96 -0.04 5.14 16.27
C SER A 96 -0.41 6.62 16.19
N SER A 97 -1.25 7.08 17.11
CA SER A 97 -1.58 8.51 17.23
C SER A 97 -2.06 9.15 15.92
N GLY A 98 -2.75 8.37 15.08
CA GLY A 98 -3.28 8.82 13.80
C GLY A 98 -2.27 8.95 12.65
N ALA A 99 -1.04 8.42 12.78
CA ALA A 99 -0.01 8.51 11.75
C ALA A 99 0.84 7.23 11.65
N PHE A 100 1.44 7.01 10.48
CA PHE A 100 2.55 6.07 10.33
C PHE A 100 3.86 6.75 10.75
N ASP A 101 4.75 5.99 11.38
CA ASP A 101 6.13 6.42 11.68
C ASP A 101 7.03 6.49 10.43
N VAL A 102 6.58 5.95 9.30
CA VAL A 102 7.24 6.01 7.99
C VAL A 102 6.41 6.85 7.03
N THR A 103 6.98 7.97 6.56
CA THR A 103 6.39 8.82 5.52
C THR A 103 7.11 8.72 4.18
N SER A 104 8.40 8.33 4.18
CA SER A 104 9.19 8.06 2.99
C SER A 104 10.24 6.99 3.28
N LEU A 105 10.34 5.98 2.43
CA LEU A 105 11.29 4.87 2.58
C LEU A 105 11.89 4.47 1.24
N ALA A 106 13.18 4.16 1.22
CA ALA A 106 13.85 3.58 0.06
C ALA A 106 14.16 2.11 0.33
N LEU A 107 13.70 1.22 -0.55
CA LEU A 107 13.87 -0.23 -0.47
C LEU A 107 14.47 -0.77 -1.77
N LYS A 108 14.94 -2.01 -1.70
CA LYS A 108 15.34 -2.78 -2.88
C LYS A 108 14.24 -3.73 -3.32
N VAL A 109 14.25 -4.11 -4.59
CA VAL A 109 13.40 -5.20 -5.06
C VAL A 109 13.63 -6.46 -4.22
N GLY A 110 12.55 -7.02 -3.69
CA GLY A 110 12.54 -8.18 -2.79
C GLY A 110 12.40 -7.82 -1.31
N ASP A 111 12.67 -6.57 -0.91
CA ASP A 111 12.46 -6.12 0.47
C ASP A 111 10.96 -6.12 0.83
N SER A 112 10.66 -6.15 2.13
CA SER A 112 9.31 -6.08 2.67
C SER A 112 9.13 -4.96 3.69
N LEU A 113 7.91 -4.43 3.76
CA LEU A 113 7.48 -3.50 4.79
C LEU A 113 6.35 -4.14 5.60
N THR A 114 6.57 -4.30 6.89
CA THR A 114 5.60 -4.82 7.85
C THR A 114 4.93 -3.67 8.58
N PHE A 115 3.64 -3.48 8.32
CA PHE A 115 2.80 -2.54 9.02
C PHE A 115 2.30 -3.15 10.33
N LYS A 116 2.40 -2.40 11.43
CA LYS A 116 1.90 -2.77 12.75
C LYS A 116 0.87 -1.74 13.20
N ASN A 117 -0.32 -2.19 13.55
CA ASN A 117 -1.30 -1.33 14.19
C ASN A 117 -1.01 -1.26 15.71
N ASN A 118 -0.46 -0.15 16.17
CA ASN A 118 -0.24 0.15 17.59
C ASN A 118 -1.28 1.15 18.14
N SER A 119 -2.35 1.42 17.39
CA SER A 119 -3.49 2.21 17.86
C SER A 119 -4.56 1.32 18.51
N ASP A 120 -5.59 1.95 19.06
CA ASP A 120 -6.77 1.32 19.67
C ASP A 120 -7.93 1.11 18.69
N ALA A 121 -7.80 1.59 17.45
CA ALA A 121 -8.79 1.41 16.38
C ALA A 121 -8.29 0.47 15.29
N ALA A 122 -9.20 -0.19 14.57
CA ALA A 122 -8.84 -0.92 13.36
C ALA A 122 -8.37 0.06 12.27
N ILE A 123 -7.43 -0.38 11.42
CA ILE A 123 -6.93 0.37 10.26
C ILE A 123 -6.91 -0.50 9.02
N ARG A 124 -6.79 0.10 7.84
CA ARG A 124 -6.54 -0.63 6.59
C ARG A 124 -5.50 0.12 5.79
N VAL A 125 -4.36 -0.51 5.54
CA VAL A 125 -3.33 0.01 4.66
C VAL A 125 -3.75 -0.31 3.23
N SER A 126 -3.93 0.72 2.40
CA SER A 126 -4.32 0.60 0.98
C SER A 126 -3.41 1.45 0.11
N SER A 127 -3.24 1.05 -1.15
CA SER A 127 -2.48 1.83 -2.13
C SER A 127 -3.19 3.13 -2.51
N ASN A 128 -2.42 4.09 -2.99
CA ASN A 128 -2.98 5.27 -3.65
C ASN A 128 -3.63 4.94 -5.01
N PRO A 129 -4.43 5.88 -5.56
CA PRO A 129 -5.03 7.01 -4.87
C PRO A 129 -6.30 6.60 -4.10
N HIS A 130 -6.61 7.26 -2.98
CA HIS A 130 -7.89 7.09 -2.28
C HIS A 130 -9.05 7.72 -3.09
N PRO A 131 -10.25 7.10 -3.19
CA PRO A 131 -10.64 5.81 -2.62
C PRO A 131 -10.46 4.62 -3.57
N VAL A 132 -9.92 4.82 -4.77
CA VAL A 132 -9.95 3.81 -5.85
C VAL A 132 -8.84 2.76 -5.76
N HIS A 133 -7.74 3.07 -5.08
CA HIS A 133 -6.59 2.19 -4.83
C HIS A 133 -6.03 1.52 -6.10
N SER A 134 -5.83 2.32 -7.16
CA SER A 134 -5.51 1.80 -8.49
C SER A 134 -4.02 1.70 -8.82
N GLU A 135 -3.11 2.32 -8.06
CA GLU A 135 -1.67 2.26 -8.35
C GLU A 135 -1.09 0.87 -8.09
N HIS A 136 -1.43 0.28 -6.94
CA HIS A 136 -0.99 -1.05 -6.52
C HIS A 136 -2.14 -1.78 -5.82
N PRO A 137 -3.17 -2.24 -6.57
CA PRO A 137 -4.40 -2.79 -5.98
C PRO A 137 -4.18 -4.00 -5.06
N ASP A 138 -3.06 -4.70 -5.22
CA ASP A 138 -2.63 -5.81 -4.38
C ASP A 138 -2.05 -5.37 -3.02
N MET A 139 -1.66 -4.10 -2.88
CA MET A 139 -1.24 -3.50 -1.62
C MET A 139 -2.46 -3.08 -0.80
N ASP A 140 -3.19 -4.07 -0.31
CA ASP A 140 -4.35 -3.88 0.56
C ASP A 140 -4.33 -4.88 1.71
N SER A 141 -4.23 -4.37 2.94
CA SER A 141 -4.10 -5.23 4.13
C SER A 141 -5.41 -5.87 4.59
N GLY A 142 -6.56 -5.44 4.06
CA GLY A 142 -7.83 -5.56 4.77
C GLY A 142 -7.80 -4.85 6.13
N MET A 143 -8.78 -5.14 7.00
CA MET A 143 -8.80 -4.54 8.34
C MET A 143 -7.78 -5.18 9.28
N LEU A 144 -6.79 -4.40 9.68
CA LEU A 144 -5.83 -4.71 10.74
C LEU A 144 -6.38 -4.25 12.08
N GLN A 145 -6.75 -5.21 12.92
CA GLN A 145 -7.18 -4.95 14.30
C GLN A 145 -6.05 -4.36 15.16
N PRO A 146 -6.35 -3.70 16.29
CA PRO A 146 -5.35 -3.28 17.26
C PRO A 146 -4.36 -4.41 17.59
N GLY A 147 -3.07 -4.10 17.51
CA GLY A 147 -1.99 -5.07 17.74
C GLY A 147 -1.70 -6.03 16.58
N ALA A 148 -2.48 -6.04 15.50
CA ALA A 148 -2.21 -6.87 14.33
C ALA A 148 -1.09 -6.29 13.44
N SER A 149 -0.51 -7.16 12.61
CA SER A 149 0.49 -6.79 11.61
C SER A 149 0.19 -7.41 10.26
N TRP A 150 0.64 -6.73 9.20
CA TRP A 150 0.61 -7.23 7.83
C TRP A 150 1.87 -6.80 7.09
N SER A 151 2.38 -7.67 6.23
CA SER A 151 3.63 -7.44 5.51
C SER A 151 3.39 -7.44 4.01
N TYR A 152 4.03 -6.51 3.32
CA TYR A 152 3.99 -6.39 1.88
C TYR A 152 5.41 -6.47 1.30
N THR A 153 5.63 -7.37 0.35
CA THR A 153 6.92 -7.56 -0.32
C THR A 153 6.93 -6.87 -1.67
N PHE A 154 7.90 -5.99 -1.89
CA PHE A 154 8.03 -5.19 -3.10
C PHE A 154 8.78 -5.95 -4.18
N LYS A 155 8.05 -6.57 -5.12
CA LYS A 155 8.62 -7.45 -6.15
C LYS A 155 9.07 -6.72 -7.42
N VAL A 156 8.70 -5.45 -7.58
CA VAL A 156 8.98 -4.66 -8.78
C VAL A 156 9.50 -3.29 -8.35
N ALA A 157 10.47 -2.75 -9.10
CA ALA A 157 10.95 -1.39 -8.88
C ALA A 157 9.86 -0.37 -9.21
N GLY A 158 9.78 0.71 -8.44
CA GLY A 158 8.73 1.71 -8.61
C GLY A 158 8.45 2.53 -7.35
N THR A 159 7.42 3.35 -7.42
CA THR A 159 6.94 4.14 -6.29
C THR A 159 5.60 3.58 -5.82
N TYR A 160 5.49 3.33 -4.52
CA TYR A 160 4.33 2.75 -3.87
C TYR A 160 3.81 3.75 -2.84
N GLY A 161 2.79 4.51 -3.22
CA GLY A 161 2.05 5.35 -2.29
C GLY A 161 1.05 4.52 -1.49
N PHE A 162 0.97 4.74 -0.18
CA PHE A 162 0.03 4.06 0.71
C PHE A 162 -0.59 5.02 1.71
N HIS A 163 -1.76 4.66 2.24
CA HIS A 163 -2.44 5.39 3.29
C HIS A 163 -3.28 4.46 4.17
N ASN A 164 -3.70 4.95 5.34
CA ASN A 164 -4.78 4.33 6.09
C ASN A 164 -6.11 4.70 5.41
N HIS A 165 -6.84 3.73 4.87
CA HIS A 165 -8.13 3.97 4.19
C HIS A 165 -9.12 4.75 5.08
N LEU A 166 -9.10 4.52 6.40
CA LEU A 166 -9.99 5.20 7.35
C LEU A 166 -9.50 6.60 7.75
N ASN A 167 -8.24 6.93 7.44
CA ASN A 167 -7.64 8.24 7.67
C ASN A 167 -6.63 8.52 6.54
N PRO A 168 -7.08 8.95 5.34
CA PRO A 168 -6.22 9.03 4.16
C PRO A 168 -5.04 9.99 4.28
N GLY A 169 -5.08 10.95 5.23
CA GLY A 169 -3.97 11.84 5.53
C GLY A 169 -2.80 11.16 6.26
N ALA A 170 -3.05 10.03 6.92
CA ALA A 170 -2.00 9.16 7.42
C ALA A 170 -1.45 8.35 6.25
N ALA A 171 -0.43 8.89 5.58
CA ALA A 171 0.10 8.36 4.33
C ALA A 171 1.63 8.32 4.33
N GLY A 172 2.16 7.52 3.41
CA GLY A 172 3.59 7.46 3.13
C GLY A 172 3.87 6.97 1.71
N SER A 173 5.15 6.94 1.35
CA SER A 173 5.61 6.48 0.06
C SER A 173 6.85 5.61 0.19
N VAL A 174 6.90 4.52 -0.58
CA VAL A 174 8.08 3.67 -0.70
C VAL A 174 8.62 3.77 -2.12
N THR A 175 9.90 4.08 -2.26
CA THR A 175 10.62 3.99 -3.54
C THR A 175 11.45 2.72 -3.56
N VAL A 176 11.22 1.85 -4.54
CA VAL A 176 11.87 0.56 -4.71
C VAL A 176 12.82 0.62 -5.90
N LYS A 177 14.08 0.24 -5.72
CA LYS A 177 15.14 0.30 -6.74
C LYS A 177 15.92 -1.00 -6.89
#